data_AF-A0AB37KKW6-F1
#
_entry.id   AF-A0AB37KKW6-F1
#
_cell.length_a   1.000
_cell.length_b   1.000
_cell.length_c   1.000
_cell.angle_alpha   90.00
_cell.angle_beta   90.00
_cell.angle_gamma   90.00
#
_symmetry.space_group_name_H-M   'P 1'
#
loop_
_entity.id
_entity.type
_entity.pdbx_description
1 polymer ?
#
loop_
_entity_poly.entity_id
_entity_poly.type
_entity_poly.pdbx_seq_one_letter_code
_entity_poly.pdbx_strand_id
1 'polypeptide(L)'
;MKLKEAMDKYGEYEVKEDELKKVLQEPKPKTGWDLENEDVYWYIDTNGHIIETNWCGILCEMETRKIGNIFLTKQEAKFERERRKIETIMLKYGRRTFKHYRHNYCIYRGASEDKINITLWENDNYASIFFDTKKLAQKAINEIGEERLKKYYFRTEEENEKG
;
A
#
# COMPACT_ATOMS: atom_id res chain seq x y z
N MET A 1 -13.83 26.39 -9.99
CA MET A 1 -13.40 26.13 -11.38
C MET A 1 -12.20 25.21 -11.33
N LYS A 2 -12.23 24.10 -12.07
CA LYS A 2 -11.07 23.21 -12.19
C LYS A 2 -10.04 23.84 -13.13
N LEU A 3 -8.75 23.56 -12.95
CA LEU A 3 -7.69 24.11 -13.80
C LEU A 3 -7.94 23.81 -15.29
N LYS A 4 -8.44 22.60 -15.60
CA LYS A 4 -8.82 22.20 -16.96
C LYS A 4 -9.87 23.13 -17.59
N GLU A 5 -10.90 23.51 -16.83
CA GLU A 5 -11.94 24.45 -17.29
C GLU A 5 -11.36 25.85 -17.54
N ALA A 6 -10.36 26.25 -16.75
CA ALA A 6 -9.66 27.52 -16.94
C ALA A 6 -8.77 27.50 -18.20
N MET A 7 -8.11 26.38 -18.48
CA MET A 7 -7.31 26.21 -19.71
C MET A 7 -8.17 26.31 -20.97
N ASP A 8 -9.35 25.71 -20.98
CA ASP A 8 -10.27 25.79 -22.12
C ASP A 8 -10.74 27.24 -22.38
N LYS A 9 -10.81 28.07 -21.34
CA LYS A 9 -11.29 29.46 -21.41
C LYS A 9 -10.19 30.50 -21.66
N TYR A 10 -8.98 30.26 -21.14
CA TYR A 10 -7.88 31.22 -21.11
C TYR A 10 -6.59 30.68 -21.75
N GLY A 11 -6.68 29.64 -22.59
CA GLY A 11 -5.51 28.92 -23.14
C GLY A 11 -4.53 29.77 -23.95
N GLU A 12 -4.96 30.91 -24.49
CA GLU A 12 -4.13 31.85 -25.25
C GLU A 12 -3.38 32.89 -24.37
N TYR A 13 -3.66 32.93 -23.06
CA TYR A 13 -3.01 33.86 -22.13
C TYR A 13 -1.71 33.28 -21.58
N GLU A 14 -0.69 34.12 -21.42
CA GLU A 14 0.57 33.72 -20.79
C GLU A 14 0.44 33.57 -19.26
N VAL A 15 1.06 32.53 -18.72
CA VAL A 15 1.03 32.19 -17.29
C VAL A 15 2.32 32.64 -16.62
N LYS A 16 2.19 33.42 -15.54
CA LYS A 16 3.29 33.64 -14.59
C LYS A 16 3.29 32.54 -13.54
N GLU A 17 4.25 31.63 -13.61
CA GLU A 17 4.29 30.42 -12.77
C GLU A 17 4.31 30.73 -11.26
N ASP A 18 5.05 31.75 -10.83
CA ASP A 18 5.15 32.17 -9.42
C ASP A 18 3.84 32.71 -8.84
N GLU A 19 2.99 33.32 -9.69
CA GLU A 19 1.66 33.80 -9.29
C GLU A 19 0.65 32.64 -9.33
N LEU A 20 0.75 31.77 -10.34
CA LEU A 20 -0.12 30.60 -10.48
C LEU A 20 0.05 29.63 -9.29
N LYS A 21 1.29 29.35 -8.87
CA LYS A 21 1.56 28.48 -7.69
C LYS A 21 0.91 29.00 -6.40
N LYS A 22 0.78 30.32 -6.24
CA LYS A 22 0.16 30.93 -5.04
C LYS A 22 -1.36 30.74 -4.99
N VAL A 23 -2.00 30.51 -6.14
CA VAL A 23 -3.46 30.37 -6.25
C VAL A 23 -3.92 28.94 -6.51
N LEU A 24 -3.02 28.07 -6.95
CA LEU A 24 -3.30 26.64 -7.09
C LEU A 24 -3.50 26.01 -5.72
N GLN A 25 -4.57 25.24 -5.60
CA GLN A 25 -4.81 24.37 -4.45
C GLN A 25 -4.55 22.95 -4.89
N GLU A 26 -3.75 22.23 -4.11
CA GLU A 26 -3.57 20.80 -4.33
C GLU A 26 -4.93 20.10 -4.18
N PRO A 27 -5.27 19.16 -5.07
CA PRO A 27 -6.48 18.37 -4.91
C PRO A 27 -6.42 17.65 -3.56
N LYS A 28 -7.54 17.66 -2.82
CA LYS A 28 -7.63 16.89 -1.57
C LYS A 28 -7.33 15.42 -1.87
N PRO A 29 -6.50 14.74 -1.05
CA PRO A 29 -6.29 13.31 -1.20
C PRO A 29 -7.64 12.59 -1.15
N LYS A 30 -7.95 11.83 -2.20
CA LYS A 30 -9.13 10.96 -2.22
C LYS A 30 -8.77 9.63 -1.57
N THR A 31 -9.77 8.99 -0.98
CA THR A 31 -9.74 7.61 -0.50
C THR A 31 -10.89 6.81 -1.14
N GLY A 32 -10.93 5.50 -0.92
CA GLY A 32 -12.09 4.69 -1.32
C GLY A 32 -13.41 5.10 -0.66
N TRP A 33 -13.39 5.99 0.35
CA TRP A 33 -14.59 6.55 0.97
C TRP A 33 -15.15 7.77 0.22
N ASP A 34 -14.36 8.37 -0.66
CA ASP A 34 -14.70 9.56 -1.44
C ASP A 34 -15.16 9.21 -2.87
N LEU A 35 -15.46 7.94 -3.14
CA LEU A 35 -15.98 7.47 -4.43
C LEU A 35 -17.43 7.91 -4.61
N GLU A 36 -17.69 8.58 -5.71
CA GLU A 36 -19.01 8.98 -6.17
C GLU A 36 -19.52 8.07 -7.29
N ASN A 37 -20.80 8.18 -7.64
CA ASN A 37 -21.37 7.39 -8.73
C ASN A 37 -20.55 7.58 -10.03
N GLU A 38 -20.26 6.48 -10.71
CA GLU A 38 -19.43 6.40 -11.91
C GLU A 38 -17.92 6.58 -11.71
N ASP A 39 -17.43 6.90 -10.50
CA ASP A 39 -15.98 6.94 -10.25
C ASP A 39 -15.36 5.55 -10.50
N VAL A 40 -14.25 5.53 -11.25
CA VAL A 40 -13.52 4.29 -11.57
C VAL A 40 -12.63 3.91 -10.39
N TYR A 41 -12.69 2.64 -10.00
CA TYR A 41 -11.82 2.06 -8.98
C TYR A 41 -11.36 0.66 -9.38
N TRP A 42 -10.35 0.16 -8.67
CA TRP A 42 -9.85 -1.20 -8.84
C TRP A 42 -10.05 -2.01 -7.56
N TYR A 43 -10.27 -3.31 -7.71
CA TYR A 43 -10.27 -4.26 -6.60
C TYR A 43 -9.55 -5.56 -6.97
N ILE A 44 -9.21 -6.36 -5.97
CA ILE A 44 -8.63 -7.69 -6.16
C ILE A 44 -9.74 -8.73 -5.98
N ASP A 45 -10.02 -9.53 -7.01
CA ASP A 45 -11.01 -10.61 -6.94
C ASP A 45 -10.52 -11.79 -6.07
N THR A 46 -11.38 -12.80 -5.90
CA THR A 46 -11.05 -13.99 -5.09
C THR A 46 -9.87 -14.81 -5.64
N ASN A 47 -9.56 -14.68 -6.92
CA ASN A 47 -8.46 -15.37 -7.58
C ASN A 47 -7.17 -14.52 -7.64
N GLY A 48 -7.21 -13.28 -7.14
CA GLY A 48 -6.10 -12.34 -7.21
C GLY A 48 -6.02 -11.54 -8.51
N HIS A 49 -7.04 -11.56 -9.36
CA HIS A 49 -7.11 -10.68 -10.54
C HIS A 49 -7.43 -9.26 -10.11
N ILE A 50 -6.89 -8.31 -10.87
CA ILE A 50 -7.15 -6.88 -10.65
C ILE A 50 -8.26 -6.50 -11.61
N ILE A 51 -9.42 -6.17 -11.03
CA ILE A 51 -10.62 -5.82 -11.76
C ILE A 51 -10.81 -4.31 -11.68
N GLU A 52 -11.18 -3.71 -12.81
CA GLU A 52 -11.56 -2.31 -12.94
C GLU A 52 -13.08 -2.23 -13.04
N THR A 53 -13.69 -1.29 -12.34
CA THR A 53 -15.14 -1.06 -12.43
C THR A 53 -15.51 0.34 -11.96
N ASN A 54 -16.78 0.71 -12.15
CA ASN A 54 -17.33 1.99 -11.76
C ASN A 54 -18.15 1.83 -10.49
N TRP A 55 -17.98 2.76 -9.56
CA TRP A 55 -18.72 2.77 -8.31
C TRP A 55 -20.20 3.09 -8.55
N CYS A 56 -21.08 2.20 -8.08
CA CYS A 56 -22.54 2.36 -8.16
C CYS A 56 -23.21 2.56 -6.79
N GLY A 57 -22.44 2.50 -5.70
CA GLY A 57 -22.95 2.56 -4.32
C GLY A 57 -23.75 1.33 -3.89
N ILE A 58 -23.53 0.17 -4.53
CA ILE A 58 -24.29 -1.06 -4.25
C ILE A 58 -23.69 -1.84 -3.07
N LEU A 59 -24.48 -2.78 -2.51
CA LEU A 59 -24.11 -3.54 -1.32
C LEU A 59 -22.74 -4.25 -1.42
N CYS A 60 -22.45 -4.92 -2.54
CA CYS A 60 -21.18 -5.64 -2.68
C CYS A 60 -19.95 -4.70 -2.72
N GLU A 61 -20.09 -3.50 -3.27
CA GLU A 61 -19.03 -2.49 -3.28
C GLU A 61 -18.81 -1.92 -1.88
N MET A 62 -19.90 -1.69 -1.14
CA MET A 62 -19.81 -1.27 0.26
C MET A 62 -19.07 -2.30 1.13
N GLU A 63 -19.31 -3.60 0.93
CA GLU A 63 -18.56 -4.66 1.61
C GLU A 63 -17.08 -4.70 1.16
N THR A 64 -16.82 -4.57 -0.14
CA THR A 64 -15.45 -4.49 -0.70
C THR A 64 -14.66 -3.33 -0.08
N ARG A 65 -15.30 -2.18 0.10
CA ARG A 65 -14.74 -1.00 0.78
C ARG A 65 -14.44 -1.27 2.25
N LYS A 66 -15.37 -1.90 2.98
CA LYS A 66 -15.21 -2.20 4.42
C LYS A 66 -14.00 -3.09 4.71
N ILE A 67 -13.66 -4.00 3.80
CA ILE A 67 -12.49 -4.89 3.94
C ILE A 67 -11.20 -4.27 3.39
N GLY A 68 -11.21 -3.00 2.96
CA GLY A 68 -10.05 -2.31 2.42
C GLY A 68 -9.57 -2.86 1.07
N ASN A 69 -10.50 -3.38 0.25
CA ASN A 69 -10.19 -3.96 -1.06
C ASN A 69 -10.55 -3.02 -2.23
N ILE A 70 -10.59 -1.71 -1.97
CA ILE A 70 -10.81 -0.65 -2.95
C ILE A 70 -9.49 0.11 -3.14
N PHE A 71 -9.07 0.26 -4.40
CA PHE A 71 -7.87 0.96 -4.80
C PHE A 71 -8.24 2.04 -5.81
N LEU A 72 -7.72 3.25 -5.64
CA LEU A 72 -7.98 4.38 -6.53
C LEU A 72 -7.11 4.33 -7.79
N THR A 73 -6.09 3.47 -7.79
CA THR A 73 -5.28 3.23 -8.97
C THR A 73 -5.03 1.73 -9.18
N LYS A 74 -4.85 1.35 -10.45
CA LYS A 74 -4.40 -0.01 -10.81
C LYS A 74 -3.05 -0.36 -10.16
N GLN A 75 -2.18 0.63 -9.93
CA GLN A 75 -0.87 0.41 -9.34
C GLN A 75 -0.96 0.08 -7.85
N GLU A 76 -1.83 0.76 -7.10
CA GLU A 76 -2.16 0.40 -5.71
C GLU A 76 -2.66 -1.04 -5.62
N ALA A 77 -3.58 -1.44 -6.50
CA ALA A 77 -4.10 -2.81 -6.54
C ALA A 77 -3.00 -3.85 -6.84
N LYS A 78 -2.10 -3.55 -7.79
CA LYS A 78 -0.94 -4.42 -8.09
C LYS A 78 -0.03 -4.56 -6.88
N PHE A 79 0.22 -3.44 -6.21
CA PHE A 79 1.11 -3.39 -5.06
C PHE A 79 0.54 -4.19 -3.88
N GLU A 80 -0.73 -3.99 -3.56
CA GLU A 80 -1.42 -4.75 -2.51
C GLU A 80 -1.46 -6.25 -2.83
N ARG A 81 -1.68 -6.62 -4.10
CA ARG A 81 -1.62 -8.02 -4.52
C ARG A 81 -0.25 -8.65 -4.25
N GLU A 82 0.84 -7.97 -4.55
CA GLU A 82 2.19 -8.48 -4.26
C GLU A 82 2.45 -8.54 -2.75
N ARG A 83 1.99 -7.56 -1.98
CA ARG A 83 2.03 -7.60 -0.50
C ARG A 83 1.31 -8.84 0.05
N ARG A 84 0.10 -9.15 -0.43
CA ARG A 84 -0.65 -10.35 -0.01
C ARG A 84 0.08 -11.64 -0.35
N LYS A 85 0.73 -11.74 -1.52
CA LYS A 85 1.56 -12.91 -1.87
C LYS A 85 2.75 -13.08 -0.93
N ILE A 86 3.40 -11.99 -0.54
CA ILE A 86 4.49 -11.99 0.44
C ILE A 86 3.98 -12.48 1.80
N GLU A 87 2.84 -11.96 2.27
CA GLU A 87 2.24 -12.43 3.52
C GLU A 87 1.90 -13.93 3.48
N THR A 88 1.42 -14.45 2.35
CA THR A 88 1.19 -15.89 2.18
C THR A 88 2.47 -16.71 2.39
N ILE A 89 3.62 -16.27 1.83
CA ILE A 89 4.90 -16.95 2.03
C ILE A 89 5.38 -16.82 3.48
N MET A 90 5.21 -15.66 4.12
CA MET A 90 5.54 -15.49 5.53
C MET A 90 4.69 -16.41 6.42
N LEU A 91 3.39 -16.55 6.13
CA LEU A 91 2.46 -17.42 6.87
C LEU A 91 2.73 -18.91 6.66
N LYS A 92 3.33 -19.32 5.54
CA LYS A 92 3.84 -20.69 5.35
C LYS A 92 4.82 -21.12 6.44
N TYR A 93 5.56 -20.17 7.02
CA TYR A 93 6.56 -20.40 8.06
C TYR A 93 6.19 -19.77 9.42
N GLY A 94 5.07 -19.06 9.49
CA GLY A 94 4.71 -18.18 10.61
C GLY A 94 3.24 -18.26 10.99
N ARG A 95 2.77 -17.24 11.70
CA ARG A 95 1.42 -17.12 12.26
C ARG A 95 1.03 -15.66 12.48
N ARG A 96 -0.27 -15.37 12.58
CA ARG A 96 -0.77 -14.03 12.92
C ARG A 96 -0.94 -13.79 14.42
N THR A 97 -1.17 -14.85 15.20
CA THR A 97 -1.36 -14.72 16.65
C THR A 97 -0.06 -14.28 17.30
N PHE A 98 -0.14 -13.46 18.35
CA PHE A 98 1.00 -13.15 19.24
C PHE A 98 0.93 -14.08 20.46
N LYS A 99 2.06 -14.60 20.92
CA LYS A 99 2.14 -15.47 22.11
C LYS A 99 2.81 -14.70 23.24
N HIS A 100 2.03 -14.24 24.23
CA HIS A 100 2.58 -13.57 25.41
C HIS A 100 3.57 -14.49 26.15
N TYR A 101 4.67 -13.91 26.65
CA TYR A 101 5.70 -14.63 27.41
C TYR A 101 6.36 -15.78 26.64
N ARG A 102 6.36 -15.71 25.30
CA ARG A 102 6.98 -16.68 24.40
C ARG A 102 7.70 -15.95 23.27
N HIS A 103 8.46 -16.70 22.49
CA HIS A 103 9.14 -16.13 21.35
C HIS A 103 8.17 -15.75 20.22
N ASN A 104 8.18 -14.48 19.83
CA ASN A 104 7.52 -13.98 18.63
C ASN A 104 8.58 -13.30 17.76
N TYR A 105 9.31 -14.10 16.98
CA TYR A 105 10.23 -13.54 16.01
C TYR A 105 9.45 -12.82 14.92
N CYS A 106 9.90 -11.66 14.48
CA CYS A 106 9.28 -10.91 13.39
C CYS A 106 10.34 -10.32 12.46
N ILE A 107 9.93 -10.04 11.24
CA ILE A 107 10.76 -9.37 10.23
C ILE A 107 10.45 -7.88 10.32
N TYR A 108 11.48 -7.04 10.41
CA TYR A 108 11.33 -5.60 10.43
C TYR A 108 12.45 -4.92 9.62
N ARG A 109 12.21 -3.67 9.23
CA ARG A 109 13.20 -2.77 8.64
C ARG A 109 13.32 -1.55 9.54
N GLY A 110 14.54 -1.23 9.97
CA GLY A 110 14.81 0.00 10.72
C GLY A 110 14.81 1.20 9.77
N ALA A 111 14.36 2.38 10.23
CA ALA A 111 14.37 3.58 9.39
C ALA A 111 15.79 4.07 9.04
N SER A 112 16.77 3.82 9.92
CA SER A 112 18.16 4.26 9.77
C SER A 112 19.05 3.28 9.00
N GLU A 113 18.58 2.06 8.76
CA GLU A 113 19.37 1.01 8.10
C GLU A 113 18.52 0.40 6.99
N ASP A 114 18.98 0.48 5.73
CA ASP A 114 18.31 -0.17 4.60
C ASP A 114 18.52 -1.71 4.59
N LYS A 115 18.22 -2.35 5.72
CA LYS A 115 18.45 -3.76 5.98
C LYS A 115 17.19 -4.43 6.53
N ILE A 116 16.92 -5.62 6.02
CA ILE A 116 15.90 -6.51 6.58
C ILE A 116 16.51 -7.22 7.79
N ASN A 117 15.84 -7.11 8.93
CA ASN A 117 16.29 -7.67 10.20
C ASN A 117 15.25 -8.63 10.78
N ILE A 118 15.72 -9.55 11.62
CA ILE A 118 14.86 -10.42 12.43
C ILE A 118 15.09 -10.07 13.89
N THR A 119 14.02 -9.70 14.58
CA THR A 119 14.05 -9.45 16.03
C THR A 119 13.10 -10.39 16.76
N LEU A 120 13.24 -10.44 18.08
CA LEU A 120 12.37 -11.16 19.00
C LEU A 120 11.59 -10.13 19.81
N TRP A 121 10.26 -10.20 19.74
CA TRP A 121 9.39 -9.42 20.62
C TRP A 121 8.66 -10.32 21.61
N GLU A 122 8.75 -9.96 22.90
CA GLU A 122 8.17 -10.74 24.00
C GLU A 122 6.98 -10.03 24.65
N ASN A 123 6.99 -8.69 24.61
CA ASN A 123 6.00 -7.85 25.28
C ASN A 123 5.21 -6.94 24.33
N ASP A 124 5.71 -6.73 23.11
CA ASP A 124 5.14 -5.78 22.15
C ASP A 124 4.68 -6.43 20.85
N ASN A 125 3.49 -6.03 20.38
CA ASN A 125 2.83 -6.58 19.19
C ASN A 125 2.77 -5.54 18.06
N TYR A 126 3.92 -5.26 17.41
CA TYR A 126 4.00 -4.27 16.32
C TYR A 126 3.96 -4.88 14.89
N ALA A 127 3.74 -6.20 14.75
CA ALA A 127 3.86 -6.91 13.47
C ALA A 127 2.60 -7.73 13.19
N SER A 128 2.33 -7.97 11.91
CA SER A 128 1.16 -8.75 11.49
C SER A 128 1.44 -10.26 11.38
N ILE A 129 2.73 -10.65 11.35
CA ILE A 129 3.17 -12.04 11.19
C ILE A 129 4.37 -12.31 12.10
N PHE A 130 4.28 -13.40 12.84
CA PHE A 130 5.27 -13.87 13.80
C PHE A 130 5.77 -15.27 13.44
N PHE A 131 6.98 -15.58 13.86
CA PHE A 131 7.64 -16.86 13.67
C PHE A 131 8.04 -17.43 15.02
N ASP A 132 7.95 -18.74 15.18
CA ASP A 132 8.35 -19.39 16.43
C ASP A 132 9.88 -19.48 16.59
N THR A 133 10.65 -19.35 15.49
CA THR A 133 12.13 -19.31 15.53
C THR A 133 12.71 -18.34 14.51
N LYS A 134 13.92 -17.80 14.79
CA LYS A 134 14.70 -17.01 13.83
C LYS A 134 14.96 -17.75 12.51
N LYS A 135 15.16 -19.07 12.56
CA LYS A 135 15.39 -19.90 11.36
C LYS A 135 14.18 -19.91 10.42
N LEU A 136 12.96 -19.91 10.95
CA LEU A 136 11.74 -19.84 10.14
C LEU A 136 11.56 -18.46 9.50
N ALA A 137 11.83 -17.38 10.23
CA ALA A 137 11.85 -16.04 9.66
C ALA A 137 12.88 -15.91 8.52
N GLN A 138 14.08 -16.46 8.70
CA GLN A 138 15.10 -16.45 7.64
C GLN A 138 14.69 -17.26 6.40
N LYS A 139 13.99 -18.39 6.57
CA LYS A 139 13.44 -19.14 5.42
C LYS A 139 12.44 -18.31 4.62
N ALA A 140 11.57 -17.56 5.30
CA ALA A 140 10.64 -16.66 4.64
C ALA A 140 11.39 -15.57 3.86
N ILE A 141 12.38 -14.90 4.48
CA ILE A 141 13.22 -13.89 3.81
C ILE A 141 13.88 -14.47 2.55
N ASN A 142 14.49 -15.65 2.66
CA ASN A 142 15.18 -16.29 1.53
C ASN A 142 14.23 -16.66 0.38
N GLU A 143 13.00 -17.10 0.67
CA GLU A 143 12.01 -17.44 -0.36
C GLU A 143 11.42 -16.18 -1.03
N ILE A 144 11.28 -15.08 -0.28
CA ILE A 144 10.69 -13.83 -0.80
C ILE A 144 11.72 -12.97 -1.55
N GLY A 145 12.93 -12.87 -0.99
CA GLY A 145 13.96 -11.91 -1.37
C GLY A 145 13.82 -10.57 -0.63
N GLU A 146 14.94 -10.01 -0.17
CA GLU A 146 14.98 -8.75 0.60
C GLU A 146 14.41 -7.57 -0.19
N GLU A 147 14.75 -7.44 -1.47
CA GLU A 147 14.28 -6.35 -2.34
C GLU A 147 12.75 -6.35 -2.49
N ARG A 148 12.12 -7.54 -2.59
CA ARG A 148 10.66 -7.64 -2.65
C ARG A 148 10.02 -7.31 -1.30
N LEU A 149 10.64 -7.69 -0.19
CA LEU A 149 10.18 -7.31 1.15
C LEU A 149 10.21 -5.78 1.32
N LYS A 150 11.34 -5.14 1.01
CA LYS A 150 11.48 -3.67 1.06
C LYS A 150 10.41 -3.00 0.19
N LYS A 151 10.37 -3.38 -1.09
CA LYS A 151 9.49 -2.77 -2.07
C LYS A 151 8.01 -2.94 -1.74
N TYR A 152 7.53 -4.15 -1.47
CA TYR A 152 6.09 -4.44 -1.42
C TYR A 152 5.51 -4.59 -0.01
N TYR A 153 6.29 -5.08 0.96
CA TYR A 153 5.81 -5.27 2.33
C TYR A 153 6.05 -4.02 3.19
N PHE A 154 7.26 -3.46 3.13
CA PHE A 154 7.63 -2.24 3.86
C PHE A 154 7.30 -0.94 3.12
N ARG A 155 6.91 -1.01 1.85
CA ARG A 155 6.46 0.13 1.02
C ARG A 155 7.47 1.27 0.93
N THR A 156 8.74 0.92 0.82
CA THR A 156 9.80 1.91 0.65
C THR A 156 9.91 2.29 -0.82
N GLU A 157 9.75 3.57 -1.13
CA GLU A 157 10.18 4.11 -2.41
C GLU A 157 11.71 4.24 -2.38
N GLU A 158 12.37 3.89 -3.48
CA GLU A 158 13.75 4.34 -3.69
C GLU A 158 13.66 5.86 -3.83
N GLU A 159 14.30 6.60 -2.93
CA GLU A 159 14.53 8.02 -3.15
C GLU A 159 15.35 8.13 -4.43
N ASN A 160 14.68 8.41 -5.55
CA ASN A 160 15.36 8.95 -6.71
C ASN A 160 15.82 10.34 -6.28
N GLU A 161 17.06 10.44 -5.81
CA GLU A 161 17.78 11.71 -5.70
C GLU A 161 17.68 12.40 -7.07
N LYS A 162 16.69 13.29 -7.21
CA LYS A 162 16.65 14.26 -8.29
C LYS A 162 17.69 15.31 -7.96
N GLY A 163 18.92 15.06 -8.42
CA GLY A 163 19.94 16.09 -8.64
C GLY A 163 19.56 17.03 -9.77
#